data_AF-A0A316IMW5-F1
#
_entry.id   AF-A0A316IMW5-F1
#
_cell.length_a   1.000
_cell.length_b   1.000
_cell.length_c   1.000
_cell.angle_alpha   90.00
_cell.angle_beta   90.00
_cell.angle_gamma   90.00
#
_symmetry.space_group_name_H-M   'P 1'
#
loop_
_entity.id
_entity.type
_entity.pdbx_description
1 polymer ?
#
loop_
_entity_poly.entity_id
_entity_poly.type
_entity_poly.pdbx_seq_one_letter_code
_entity_poly.pdbx_strand_id
1 'polypeptide(L)'
;MTATVPTSEGTHLLTGALERYVRKVAEALGVPRDGASFEVTDTATAYIALGCRAVAHPDRDVMLVWSATQGWAVSIETDPAEPLIVLARLSGDIVQAPEAVAGFVTESMTRAGDRQPPAADARPMGWSDLAECMERYAPDDAAPSPGNSTANVGS
;
A
#
# COMPACT_ATOMS: atom_id res chain seq x y z
N MET A 1 17.04 -14.69 19.33
CA MET A 1 15.79 -13.99 18.96
C MET A 1 14.89 -15.01 18.31
N THR A 2 13.82 -15.42 18.98
CA THR A 2 12.85 -16.37 18.41
C THR A 2 11.97 -15.57 17.45
N ALA A 3 12.06 -15.83 16.15
CA ALA A 3 11.10 -15.28 15.20
C ALA A 3 9.73 -15.84 15.56
N THR A 4 8.81 -14.96 15.98
CA THR A 4 7.40 -15.31 16.16
C THR A 4 6.91 -15.80 14.81
N VAL A 5 6.70 -17.11 14.69
CA VAL A 5 6.09 -17.72 13.51
C VAL A 5 4.72 -17.08 13.36
N PRO A 6 4.38 -16.54 12.18
CA PRO A 6 3.05 -15.98 11.96
C PRO A 6 1.99 -17.05 12.21
N THR A 7 0.99 -16.72 13.02
CA THR A 7 -0.16 -17.58 13.23
C THR A 7 -1.00 -17.59 11.95
N SER A 8 -1.44 -18.77 11.51
CA SER A 8 -2.20 -18.94 10.26
C SER A 8 -3.46 -18.06 10.18
N GLU A 9 -4.05 -17.73 11.33
CA GLU A 9 -5.18 -16.80 11.44
C GLU A 9 -4.78 -15.35 11.10
N GLY A 10 -3.65 -14.86 11.66
CA GLY A 10 -3.11 -13.54 11.34
C GLY A 10 -2.71 -13.42 9.87
N THR A 11 -2.19 -14.50 9.27
CA THR A 11 -1.86 -14.56 7.83
C THR A 11 -3.09 -14.30 6.98
N HIS A 12 -4.19 -14.97 7.32
CA HIS A 12 -5.42 -14.91 6.54
C HIS A 12 -6.08 -13.53 6.65
N LEU A 13 -6.14 -12.96 7.86
CA LEU A 13 -6.64 -11.61 8.09
C LEU A 13 -5.84 -10.57 7.31
N LEU A 14 -4.51 -10.64 7.41
CA LEU A 14 -3.63 -9.73 6.68
C LEU A 14 -3.78 -9.86 5.17
N THR A 15 -3.88 -11.08 4.65
CA THR A 15 -4.02 -11.34 3.21
C THR A 15 -5.25 -10.63 2.63
N GLY A 16 -6.42 -10.81 3.25
CA GLY A 16 -7.65 -10.18 2.78
C GLY A 16 -7.64 -8.66 2.96
N ALA A 17 -7.13 -8.16 4.09
CA ALA A 17 -7.03 -6.73 4.34
C ALA A 17 -6.06 -6.04 3.36
N LEU A 18 -4.90 -6.66 3.09
CA LEU A 18 -3.91 -6.15 2.15
C LEU A 18 -4.43 -6.11 0.73
N GLU A 19 -5.11 -7.17 0.26
CA GLU A 19 -5.73 -7.18 -1.08
C GLU A 19 -6.69 -5.99 -1.26
N ARG A 20 -7.62 -5.79 -0.31
CA ARG A 20 -8.59 -4.68 -0.38
C ARG A 20 -7.91 -3.33 -0.31
N TYR A 21 -6.93 -3.18 0.59
CA TYR A 21 -6.20 -1.93 0.77
C TYR A 21 -5.38 -1.56 -0.47
N VAL A 22 -4.62 -2.51 -1.03
CA VAL A 22 -3.84 -2.30 -2.26
C VAL A 22 -4.74 -1.93 -3.43
N ARG A 23 -5.93 -2.56 -3.54
CA ARG A 23 -6.93 -2.17 -4.53
C ARG A 23 -7.40 -0.72 -4.36
N LYS A 24 -7.66 -0.28 -3.12
CA LYS A 24 -8.05 1.13 -2.85
C LYS A 24 -6.94 2.12 -3.18
N VAL A 25 -5.68 1.76 -2.93
CA VAL A 25 -4.53 2.58 -3.33
C VAL A 25 -4.42 2.65 -4.86
N ALA A 26 -4.57 1.52 -5.56
CA ALA A 26 -4.57 1.49 -7.03
C ALA A 26 -5.72 2.34 -7.62
N GLU A 27 -6.92 2.24 -7.05
CA GLU A 27 -8.07 3.09 -7.41
C GLU A 27 -7.76 4.59 -7.24
N ALA A 28 -7.18 4.98 -6.11
CA ALA A 28 -6.78 6.37 -5.84
C ALA A 28 -5.69 6.88 -6.80
N LEU A 29 -4.84 5.98 -7.31
CA LEU A 29 -3.81 6.28 -8.30
C LEU A 29 -4.33 6.23 -9.75
N GLY A 30 -5.56 5.77 -9.98
CA GLY A 30 -6.10 5.54 -11.33
C GLY A 30 -5.46 4.38 -12.08
N VAL A 31 -4.82 3.45 -11.37
CA VAL A 31 -4.15 2.27 -11.94
C VAL A 31 -5.15 1.11 -12.03
N PRO A 32 -5.20 0.35 -13.16
CA PRO A 32 -6.06 -0.82 -13.27
C PRO A 32 -5.65 -1.90 -12.27
N ARG A 33 -6.62 -2.72 -11.83
CA ARG A 33 -6.41 -3.84 -10.89
C ARG A 33 -5.23 -4.73 -11.25
N ASP A 34 -5.07 -5.06 -12.53
CA ASP A 34 -4.02 -5.98 -12.99
C ASP A 34 -2.61 -5.38 -12.88
N GLY A 35 -2.50 -4.06 -12.66
CA GLY A 35 -1.25 -3.36 -12.37
C GLY A 35 -0.85 -3.42 -10.89
N ALA A 36 -1.61 -4.10 -10.03
CA ALA A 36 -1.32 -4.24 -8.61
C ALA A 36 -1.18 -5.71 -8.20
N SER A 37 -0.18 -6.01 -7.39
CA SER A 37 0.07 -7.34 -6.83
C SER A 37 0.54 -7.24 -5.38
N PHE A 38 0.39 -8.33 -4.63
CA PHE A 38 0.88 -8.42 -3.27
C PHE A 38 1.33 -9.85 -2.95
N GLU A 39 2.20 -9.97 -1.97
CA GLU A 39 2.72 -11.23 -1.46
C GLU A 39 2.69 -11.22 0.07
N VAL A 40 2.30 -12.34 0.68
CA VAL A 40 2.39 -12.56 2.12
C VAL A 40 3.13 -13.88 2.34
N THR A 41 4.41 -13.78 2.74
CA THR A 41 5.30 -14.90 3.05
C THR A 41 5.85 -14.75 4.46
N ASP A 42 7.16 -14.66 4.65
CA ASP A 42 7.78 -14.26 5.92
C ASP A 42 7.69 -12.74 6.14
N THR A 43 7.50 -11.98 5.07
CA THR A 43 7.12 -10.57 5.05
C THR A 43 5.88 -10.36 4.19
N ALA A 44 5.19 -9.23 4.37
CA ALA A 44 4.13 -8.79 3.46
C ALA A 44 4.64 -7.63 2.61
N THR A 45 4.42 -7.71 1.30
CA THR A 45 4.77 -6.69 0.31
C THR A 45 3.65 -6.46 -0.68
N ALA A 46 3.63 -5.26 -1.28
CA ALA A 46 2.74 -4.94 -2.39
C ALA A 46 3.47 -4.08 -3.42
N TYR A 47 3.03 -4.21 -4.67
CA TYR A 47 3.61 -3.56 -5.83
C TYR A 47 2.49 -3.02 -6.70
N ILE A 48 2.62 -1.78 -7.17
CA ILE A 48 1.68 -1.14 -8.07
C ILE A 48 2.48 -0.49 -9.20
N ALA A 49 2.33 -0.99 -10.43
CA ALA A 49 2.93 -0.41 -11.62
C ALA A 49 2.20 0.90 -11.97
N LEU A 50 2.91 2.03 -11.98
CA LEU A 50 2.29 3.33 -12.21
C LEU A 50 2.16 3.67 -13.70
N GLY A 51 2.87 2.95 -14.58
CA GLY A 51 2.83 3.16 -16.03
C GLY A 51 3.29 4.56 -16.47
N CYS A 52 4.02 5.27 -15.60
CA CYS A 52 4.53 6.61 -15.84
C CYS A 52 6.03 6.65 -15.54
N ARG A 53 6.69 7.70 -16.03
CA ARG A 53 8.14 7.85 -15.94
C ARG A 53 8.51 9.08 -15.14
N ALA A 54 9.44 8.93 -14.21
CA ALA A 54 9.96 10.04 -13.43
C ALA A 54 10.85 10.93 -14.30
N VAL A 55 10.84 12.24 -14.05
CA VAL A 55 11.71 13.20 -14.76
C VAL A 55 13.19 12.82 -14.65
N ALA A 56 13.59 12.27 -13.50
CA ALA A 56 14.96 11.81 -13.26
C ALA A 56 15.34 10.55 -14.08
N HIS A 57 14.36 9.77 -14.55
CA HIS A 57 14.57 8.51 -15.27
C HIS A 57 13.55 8.37 -16.42
N PRO A 58 13.71 9.13 -17.52
CA PRO A 58 12.73 9.20 -18.61
C PRO A 58 12.60 7.92 -19.45
N ASP A 59 13.52 6.97 -19.26
CA ASP A 59 13.56 5.69 -19.99
C ASP A 59 13.06 4.50 -19.16
N ARG A 60 12.67 4.73 -17.91
CA ARG A 60 12.26 3.66 -17.00
C ARG A 60 10.91 3.99 -16.38
N ASP A 61 10.03 2.99 -16.36
CA ASP A 61 8.74 3.10 -15.70
C ASP A 61 8.92 3.10 -14.18
N VAL A 62 7.95 3.65 -13.48
CA VAL A 62 7.95 3.81 -12.02
C VAL A 62 6.93 2.85 -11.43
N MET A 63 7.29 2.24 -10.31
CA MET A 63 6.38 1.46 -9.47
C MET A 63 6.30 2.06 -8.07
N LEU A 64 5.16 1.85 -7.44
CA LEU A 64 4.96 2.10 -6.03
C LEU A 64 5.06 0.77 -5.30
N VAL A 65 5.91 0.71 -4.28
CA VAL A 65 6.12 -0.49 -3.46
C VAL A 65 5.77 -0.24 -2.01
N TRP A 66 5.27 -1.27 -1.35
CA TRP A 66 5.02 -1.27 0.08
C TRP A 66 5.64 -2.50 0.73
N SER A 67 6.14 -2.35 1.95
CA SER A 67 6.44 -3.49 2.81
C SER A 67 5.96 -3.23 4.24
N ALA A 68 5.61 -4.31 4.93
CA ALA A 68 5.25 -4.26 6.36
C ALA A 68 6.35 -3.68 7.25
N THR A 69 7.61 -3.66 6.77
CA THR A 69 8.77 -3.17 7.53
C THR A 69 9.17 -1.74 7.19
N GLN A 70 8.84 -1.23 6.00
CA GLN A 70 9.34 0.06 5.51
C GLN A 70 8.27 1.00 4.97
N GLY A 71 7.02 0.55 4.89
CA GLY A 71 5.91 1.36 4.35
C GLY A 71 6.05 1.62 2.85
N TRP A 72 5.46 2.72 2.38
CA TRP A 72 5.40 3.07 0.96
C TRP A 72 6.68 3.73 0.45
N ALA A 73 7.11 3.32 -0.74
CA ALA A 73 8.19 3.94 -1.48
C ALA A 73 7.88 4.00 -2.98
N VAL A 74 8.24 5.11 -3.63
CA VAL A 74 8.26 5.21 -5.09
C VAL A 74 9.63 4.75 -5.56
N SER A 75 9.65 3.84 -6.51
CA SER A 75 10.87 3.28 -7.07
C SER A 75 10.79 3.12 -8.59
N ILE A 76 11.95 3.01 -9.22
CA ILE A 76 12.00 2.57 -10.61
C ILE A 76 11.53 1.12 -10.70
N GLU A 77 10.78 0.82 -11.75
CA GLU A 77 10.47 -0.54 -12.15
C GLU A 77 11.77 -1.23 -12.61
N THR A 78 12.14 -2.25 -11.84
CA THR A 78 13.36 -3.03 -12.05
C THR A 78 12.98 -4.47 -12.29
N ASP A 79 13.81 -5.19 -13.05
CA ASP A 79 13.69 -6.63 -13.12
C ASP A 79 13.84 -7.24 -11.71
N PRO A 80 13.26 -8.43 -11.45
CA PRO A 80 13.36 -9.08 -10.14
C PRO A 80 14.80 -9.36 -9.68
N ALA A 81 15.75 -9.42 -10.61
CA ALA A 81 17.17 -9.64 -10.35
C ALA A 81 17.96 -8.33 -10.11
N GLU A 82 17.36 -7.17 -10.38
CA GLU A 82 17.98 -5.86 -10.20
C GLU A 82 17.66 -5.29 -8.80
N PRO A 83 18.60 -4.56 -8.17
CA PRO A 83 18.33 -3.89 -6.91
C PRO A 83 17.30 -2.77 -7.11
N LEU A 84 16.37 -2.65 -6.16
CA LEU A 84 15.35 -1.61 -6.17
C LEU A 84 15.98 -0.21 -6.11
N ILE A 85 15.66 0.65 -7.08
CA ILE A 85 16.10 2.04 -7.10
C ILE A 85 14.98 2.92 -6.53
N VAL A 86 15.11 3.30 -5.25
CA VAL A 86 14.10 4.10 -4.54
C VAL A 86 14.28 5.59 -4.83
N LEU A 87 13.25 6.21 -5.37
CA LEU A 87 13.19 7.65 -5.66
C LEU A 87 12.74 8.46 -4.44
N ALA A 88 11.73 7.95 -3.72
CA ALA A 88 11.15 8.61 -2.56
C ALA A 88 10.56 7.59 -1.61
N ARG A 89 10.47 7.94 -0.32
CA ARG A 89 9.84 7.10 0.71
C ARG A 89 8.87 7.95 1.52
N LEU A 90 7.68 7.41 1.74
CA LEU A 90 6.68 8.06 2.56
C LEU A 90 6.99 7.77 4.03
N SER A 91 7.12 8.83 4.82
CA SER A 91 7.45 8.73 6.25
C SER A 91 6.20 8.70 7.10
N GLY A 92 6.29 8.11 8.30
CA GLY A 92 5.20 8.03 9.27
C GLY A 92 4.71 6.60 9.45
N ASP A 93 3.39 6.44 9.52
CA ASP A 93 2.74 5.14 9.72
C ASP A 93 2.96 4.21 8.52
N ILE A 94 3.12 2.91 8.78
CA ILE A 94 3.26 1.89 7.71
C ILE A 94 2.03 1.85 6.80
N VAL A 95 0.84 2.07 7.37
CA VAL A 95 -0.44 2.05 6.65
C VAL A 95 -1.04 3.45 6.69
N GLN A 96 -1.30 4.02 5.52
CA GLN A 96 -1.75 5.41 5.37
C GLN A 96 -3.03 5.47 4.52
N ALA A 97 -3.69 6.62 4.50
CA ALA A 97 -4.86 6.78 3.64
C ALA A 97 -4.47 6.66 2.15
N PRO A 98 -5.25 5.96 1.31
CA PRO A 98 -4.98 5.82 -0.12
C PRO A 98 -4.72 7.15 -0.84
N GLU A 99 -5.46 8.20 -0.49
CA GLU A 99 -5.33 9.53 -1.07
C GLU A 99 -4.01 10.20 -0.67
N ALA A 100 -3.53 9.95 0.55
CA ALA A 100 -2.23 10.44 0.99
C ALA A 100 -1.08 9.77 0.22
N VAL A 101 -1.21 8.47 -0.06
CA VAL A 101 -0.26 7.74 -0.91
C VAL A 101 -0.27 8.28 -2.34
N ALA A 102 -1.44 8.56 -2.92
CA ALA A 102 -1.55 9.16 -4.25
C ALA A 102 -0.95 10.58 -4.33
N GLY A 103 -1.18 11.40 -3.31
CA GLY A 103 -0.55 12.72 -3.20
C GLY A 103 0.98 12.63 -3.13
N PHE A 104 1.49 11.69 -2.32
CA PHE A 104 2.92 11.41 -2.21
C PHE A 104 3.55 10.96 -3.55
N VAL A 105 2.88 10.09 -4.31
CA VAL A 105 3.35 9.69 -5.64
C VAL A 105 3.45 10.90 -6.54
N THR A 106 2.39 11.72 -6.60
CA THR A 106 2.37 12.94 -7.42
C THR A 106 3.51 13.90 -7.07
N GLU A 107 3.74 14.16 -5.78
CA GLU A 107 4.85 15.00 -5.31
C GLU A 107 6.20 14.43 -5.73
N SER A 108 6.40 13.12 -5.53
CA SER A 108 7.66 12.43 -5.83
C SER A 108 8.04 12.51 -7.31
N MET A 109 7.05 12.46 -8.21
CA MET A 109 7.29 12.54 -9.66
C MET A 109 7.77 13.92 -10.13
N THR A 110 7.46 14.98 -9.37
CA THR A 110 7.86 16.36 -9.71
C THR A 110 9.24 16.76 -9.19
N ARG A 111 9.82 15.98 -8.27
CA ARG A 111 11.07 16.30 -7.61
C ARG A 111 12.25 15.81 -8.45
N ALA A 112 13.18 16.71 -8.81
CA ALA A 112 14.46 16.32 -9.38
C ALA A 112 15.25 15.58 -8.29
N GLY A 113 15.49 14.28 -8.51
CA GLY A 113 16.06 13.38 -7.51
C GLY A 113 17.52 13.71 -7.21
N ASP A 114 17.82 14.05 -5.96
CA ASP A 114 19.21 14.34 -5.56
C ASP A 114 19.64 13.65 -4.24
N ARG A 115 18.82 12.74 -3.70
CA ARG A 115 19.25 11.88 -2.58
C ARG A 115 18.35 10.67 -2.41
N GLN A 116 18.98 9.49 -2.26
CA GLN A 116 18.28 8.33 -1.75
C GLN A 116 17.78 8.64 -0.33
N PRO A 117 16.46 8.57 -0.07
CA PRO A 117 15.91 8.86 1.25
C PRO A 117 16.43 7.82 2.27
N PRO A 118 16.62 8.22 3.54
CA PRO A 118 16.94 7.27 4.60
C PRO A 118 15.85 6.18 4.71
N ALA A 119 16.22 5.02 5.27
CA ALA A 119 15.24 4.01 5.60
C ALA A 119 14.16 4.61 6.53
N ALA A 120 12.89 4.27 6.31
CA ALA A 120 11.81 4.77 7.16
C ALA A 120 11.98 4.23 8.58
N ASP A 121 11.84 5.10 9.60
CA ASP A 121 11.78 4.73 11.02
C ASP A 121 10.42 4.16 11.40
N ALA A 122 9.92 3.24 10.58
CA ALA A 122 8.58 2.71 10.74
C ALA A 122 8.54 1.72 11.91
N ARG A 123 7.54 1.87 12.77
CA ARG A 123 7.36 0.97 13.91
C ARG A 123 6.90 -0.40 13.40
N PRO A 124 7.59 -1.50 13.76
CA PRO A 124 7.13 -2.84 13.41
C PRO A 124 5.77 -3.11 14.07
N MET A 125 4.83 -3.64 13.29
CA MET A 125 3.47 -3.98 13.72
C MET A 125 3.20 -5.48 13.56
N GLY A 126 2.34 -6.03 14.41
CA GLY A 126 1.83 -7.39 14.24
C GLY A 126 0.90 -7.48 13.03
N TRP A 127 0.70 -8.69 12.50
CA TRP A 127 -0.14 -8.90 11.32
C TRP A 127 -1.60 -8.51 11.56
N SER A 128 -2.13 -8.75 12.77
CA SER A 128 -3.47 -8.29 13.16
C SER A 128 -3.57 -6.76 13.22
N ASP A 129 -2.57 -6.08 13.78
CA ASP A 129 -2.55 -4.60 13.85
C ASP A 129 -2.47 -3.97 12.45
N LEU A 130 -1.70 -4.59 11.55
CA LEU A 130 -1.63 -4.19 10.14
C LEU A 130 -2.98 -4.36 9.45
N ALA A 131 -3.62 -5.51 9.64
CA ALA A 131 -4.95 -5.78 9.08
C ALA A 131 -5.98 -4.77 9.58
N GLU A 132 -6.02 -4.49 10.89
CA GLU A 132 -6.92 -3.50 11.48
C GLU A 132 -6.68 -2.08 10.91
N CYS A 133 -5.42 -1.68 10.76
CA CYS A 133 -5.09 -0.39 10.15
C CYS A 133 -5.53 -0.33 8.68
N MET A 134 -5.35 -1.39 7.91
CA MET A 134 -5.77 -1.47 6.51
C MET A 134 -7.29 -1.44 6.37
N GLU A 135 -8.01 -2.14 7.26
CA GLU A 135 -9.48 -2.18 7.28
C GLU A 135 -10.10 -0.81 7.56
N ARG A 136 -9.42 0.07 8.31
CA ARG A 136 -9.88 1.45 8.51
C ARG A 136 -9.98 2.24 7.19
N TYR A 137 -9.14 1.92 6.21
CA TYR A 137 -9.10 2.59 4.90
C TYR A 137 -9.76 1.78 3.78
N ALA A 138 -9.88 0.47 3.96
CA ALA A 138 -10.47 -0.45 3.00
C ALA A 138 -11.36 -1.48 3.73
N PRO A 139 -12.49 -1.02 4.30
CA PRO A 139 -13.42 -1.92 4.96
C PRO A 139 -13.95 -2.94 3.96
N ASP A 140 -14.34 -4.10 4.48
CA ASP A 140 -15.03 -5.08 3.68
C ASP A 140 -16.42 -4.56 3.30
N ASP A 141 -16.65 -4.34 2.00
CA ASP A 141 -17.90 -3.80 1.46
C ASP A 141 -19.08 -4.77 1.66
N ALA A 142 -18.84 -6.01 2.10
CA ALA A 142 -19.88 -7.00 2.36
C ALA A 142 -20.61 -6.83 3.71
N ALA A 143 -20.26 -5.82 4.52
CA ALA A 143 -21.08 -5.48 5.68
C ALA A 143 -22.37 -4.77 5.22
N PRO A 144 -23.57 -5.35 5.42
CA PRO A 144 -24.80 -4.68 5.06
C PRO A 144 -24.92 -3.37 5.84
N SER A 145 -25.07 -2.26 5.11
CA SER A 145 -25.45 -0.98 5.71
C SER A 145 -26.64 -1.22 6.65
N PRO A 146 -26.64 -0.73 7.91
CA PRO A 146 -27.84 -0.77 8.73
C PRO A 146 -28.87 0.11 8.03
N GLY A 147 -29.79 -0.54 7.30
CA GLY A 147 -30.87 0.11 6.59
C GLY A 147 -31.63 1.01 7.54
N ASN A 148 -31.62 2.29 7.22
CA ASN A 148 -32.49 3.30 7.80
C ASN A 148 -33.95 2.95 7.53
N SER A 149 -34.56 2.12 8.40
CA SER A 149 -36.02 2.04 8.52
C SER A 149 -36.55 3.33 9.15
N THR A 150 -36.56 4.41 8.39
CA THR A 150 -37.56 5.46 8.53
C THR A 150 -38.77 5.09 7.69
N ALA A 151 -39.56 4.14 8.17
CA ALA A 151 -40.96 4.04 7.76
C ALA A 151 -41.75 4.99 8.69
N ASN A 152 -41.89 6.22 8.21
CA ASN A 152 -42.73 7.24 8.80
C ASN A 152 -44.21 6.94 8.54
N VAL A 153 -45.03 7.41 9.47
CA VAL A 153 -46.50 7.35 9.59
C VAL A 153 -47.27 7.70 8.32
N GLY A 154 -48.40 7.02 8.09
CA GLY A 154 -49.56 7.64 7.45
C GLY A 154 -50.46 6.72 6.61
N SER A 155 -51.53 6.19 7.21
CA SER A 155 -52.95 6.41 6.83
C SER A 155 -53.87 5.60 7.73
#